data_AF-A0A1B6EAR4-F1
#
_entry.id   AF-A0A1B6EAR4-F1
#
_cell.length_a   1.000
_cell.length_b   1.000
_cell.length_c   1.000
_cell.angle_alpha   90.00
_cell.angle_beta   90.00
_cell.angle_gamma   90.00
#
_symmetry.space_group_name_H-M   'P 1'
#
loop_
_entity.id
_entity.type
_entity.pdbx_description
1 polymer ?
#
loop_
_entity_poly.entity_id
_entity_poly.type
_entity_poly.pdbx_seq_one_letter_code
_entity_poly.pdbx_strand_id
1 'polypeptide(L)'
;MLPKEVFEKIVDYTNVKIRSIQAKYSRDRDARETDFAEMTAYIGILFLLGECRANKSNSLDVWRKNGLGIEIFRLIMGVNRLKFLQQNIRFEDTSDPNRAQRKETDKLYCVRDLFETFVNYCITNYSHC
;
A
#
# COMPACT_ATOMS: atom_id res chain seq x y z
N MET A 1 -3.57 -9.30 -12.70
CA MET A 1 -2.75 -8.20 -12.16
C MET A 1 -3.69 -7.08 -11.74
N LEU A 2 -3.44 -6.38 -10.62
CA LEU A 2 -4.29 -5.26 -10.21
C LEU A 2 -4.27 -4.18 -11.32
N PRO A 3 -5.42 -3.56 -11.63
CA PRO A 3 -5.48 -2.51 -12.64
C PRO A 3 -4.71 -1.27 -12.18
N LYS A 4 -4.15 -0.52 -13.14
CA LYS A 4 -3.36 0.71 -12.87
C LYS A 4 -4.12 1.69 -11.97
N GLU A 5 -5.42 1.87 -12.21
CA GLU A 5 -6.30 2.75 -11.45
C GLU A 5 -6.32 2.41 -9.95
N VAL A 6 -6.25 1.13 -9.58
CA VAL A 6 -6.20 0.73 -8.16
C VAL A 6 -4.92 1.23 -7.50
N PHE A 7 -3.77 1.14 -8.19
CA PHE A 7 -2.52 1.67 -7.66
C PHE A 7 -2.55 3.20 -7.51
N GLU A 8 -3.08 3.90 -8.51
CA GLU A 8 -3.21 5.36 -8.48
C GLU A 8 -4.07 5.82 -7.30
N LYS A 9 -5.23 5.17 -7.08
CA LYS A 9 -6.08 5.42 -5.91
C LYS A 9 -5.35 5.19 -4.59
N ILE A 10 -4.62 4.08 -4.46
CA ILE A 10 -3.83 3.80 -3.24
C ILE A 10 -2.80 4.91 -3.00
N VAL A 11 -2.11 5.37 -4.05
CA VAL A 11 -1.12 6.45 -3.96
C VAL A 11 -1.78 7.73 -3.47
N ASP A 12 -2.88 8.14 -4.07
CA ASP A 12 -3.58 9.38 -3.72
C ASP A 12 -4.08 9.36 -2.28
N TYR A 13 -4.77 8.30 -1.88
CA TYR A 13 -5.30 8.13 -0.52
C TYR A 13 -4.17 8.06 0.52
N THR A 14 -3.09 7.36 0.19
CA THR A 14 -1.92 7.26 1.08
C THR A 14 -1.23 8.61 1.23
N ASN A 15 -1.12 9.40 0.16
CA ASN A 15 -0.50 10.73 0.21
C ASN A 15 -1.33 11.74 1.01
N VAL A 16 -2.66 11.67 0.97
CA VAL A 16 -3.52 12.41 1.92
C VAL A 16 -3.14 12.08 3.36
N LYS A 17 -2.97 10.79 3.68
CA LYS A 17 -2.55 10.39 5.02
C LYS A 17 -1.14 10.86 5.37
N ILE A 18 -0.18 10.72 4.47
CA ILE A 18 1.22 11.11 4.69
C ILE A 18 1.29 12.62 4.98
N ARG A 19 0.65 13.45 4.16
CA ARG A 19 0.57 14.91 4.38
C ARG A 19 0.02 15.27 5.76
N SER A 20 -0.99 14.53 6.26
CA SER A 20 -1.56 14.76 7.60
C SER A 20 -0.61 14.49 8.77
N ILE A 21 0.49 13.76 8.56
CA ILE A 21 1.45 13.39 9.61
C ILE A 21 2.85 13.94 9.39
N GLN A 22 3.13 14.56 8.24
CA GLN A 22 4.46 15.07 7.88
C GLN A 22 5.08 15.96 8.96
N ALA A 23 4.28 16.85 9.57
CA ALA A 23 4.73 17.73 10.64
C ALA A 23 5.22 17.00 11.91
N LYS A 24 4.96 15.70 12.06
CA LYS A 24 5.45 14.87 13.18
C LYS A 24 6.88 14.36 12.97
N TYR A 25 7.46 14.56 11.80
CA TYR A 25 8.79 14.06 11.44
C TYR A 25 9.77 15.21 11.36
N SER A 26 10.96 15.03 11.93
CA SER A 26 12.02 16.03 11.88
C SER A 26 12.72 16.13 10.53
N ARG A 27 12.58 15.11 9.67
CA ARG A 27 13.19 15.05 8.35
C ARG A 27 12.13 14.78 7.31
N ASP A 28 12.02 15.66 6.32
CA ASP A 28 11.03 15.53 5.23
C ASP A 28 11.11 14.17 4.54
N ARG A 29 12.33 13.65 4.34
CA ARG A 29 12.55 12.36 3.69
C ARG A 29 11.92 11.17 4.41
N ASP A 30 11.73 11.26 5.73
CA ASP A 30 11.19 10.17 6.54
C ASP A 30 9.66 10.06 6.40
N ALA A 31 9.00 11.14 5.97
CA ALA A 31 7.57 11.22 5.66
C ALA A 31 7.29 11.76 4.25
N ARG A 32 8.16 11.41 3.30
CA ARG A 32 7.98 11.71 1.88
C ARG A 32 6.73 11.01 1.33
N GLU A 33 6.00 11.69 0.45
CA GLU A 33 4.89 11.11 -0.33
C GLU A 33 5.35 9.88 -1.13
N THR A 34 4.44 8.95 -1.41
CA THR A 34 4.67 7.81 -2.28
C THR A 34 4.26 8.14 -3.71
N ASP A 35 4.78 7.38 -4.67
CA ASP A 35 4.35 7.44 -6.06
C ASP A 35 3.92 6.05 -6.57
N PHE A 36 3.49 6.00 -7.83
CA PHE A 36 3.08 4.76 -8.49
C PHE A 36 4.19 3.70 -8.52
N ALA A 37 5.44 4.11 -8.75
CA ALA A 37 6.57 3.18 -8.86
C ALA A 37 6.91 2.56 -7.49
N GLU A 38 6.96 3.38 -6.44
CA GLU A 38 7.19 2.92 -5.07
C GLU A 38 6.04 2.04 -4.57
N MET A 39 4.79 2.39 -4.88
CA MET A 39 3.63 1.56 -4.52
C MET A 39 3.63 0.22 -5.27
N THR A 40 4.01 0.22 -6.55
CA THR A 40 4.22 -1.02 -7.31
C THR A 40 5.31 -1.88 -6.68
N ALA A 41 6.42 -1.26 -6.26
CA ALA A 41 7.52 -1.94 -5.58
C ALA A 41 7.10 -2.51 -4.22
N TYR A 42 6.30 -1.76 -3.46
CA TYR A 42 5.71 -2.21 -2.19
C TYR A 42 4.84 -3.45 -2.37
N ILE A 43 3.90 -3.43 -3.34
CA ILE A 43 3.05 -4.59 -3.64
C ILE A 43 3.90 -5.77 -4.14
N GLY A 44 4.93 -5.52 -4.96
CA GLY A 44 5.90 -6.53 -5.39
C GLY A 44 6.61 -7.21 -4.21
N ILE A 45 7.01 -6.45 -3.19
CA ILE A 45 7.55 -7.00 -1.94
C ILE A 45 6.54 -7.93 -1.27
N LEU A 46 5.25 -7.57 -1.21
CA LEU A 46 4.23 -8.42 -0.59
C LEU A 46 4.07 -9.76 -1.33
N PHE A 47 4.10 -9.76 -2.66
CA PHE A 47 4.10 -10.99 -3.45
C PHE A 47 5.34 -11.85 -3.19
N LEU A 48 6.53 -11.24 -3.20
CA LEU A 48 7.79 -11.93 -2.95
C LEU A 48 7.89 -12.49 -1.51
N LEU A 49 7.35 -11.78 -0.52
CA LEU A 49 7.26 -12.30 0.86
C LEU A 49 6.39 -13.55 0.94
N GLY A 50 5.30 -13.61 0.17
CA GLY A 50 4.47 -14.81 0.02
C GLY A 50 5.26 -15.96 -0.61
N GLU A 51 5.93 -15.70 -1.73
CA GLU A 51 6.73 -16.68 -2.46
C GLU A 51 7.87 -17.26 -1.59
N CYS A 52 8.61 -16.39 -0.90
CA CYS A 52 9.69 -16.81 0.01
C CYS A 52 9.19 -17.42 1.33
N ARG A 53 7.87 -17.59 1.52
CA ARG A 53 7.24 -18.04 2.78
C ARG A 53 7.67 -17.23 4.01
N ALA A 54 7.99 -15.95 3.78
CA ALA A 54 8.49 -15.01 4.78
C ALA A 54 7.40 -14.03 5.26
N ASN A 55 6.15 -14.24 4.85
CA ASN A 55 5.00 -13.39 5.20
C ASN A 55 4.72 -13.30 6.72
N LYS A 56 5.16 -14.29 7.51
CA LYS A 56 5.06 -14.28 8.98
C LYS A 56 6.37 -13.92 9.68
N SER A 57 7.45 -13.73 8.91
CA SER A 57 8.77 -13.45 9.45
C SER A 57 8.87 -12.00 9.92
N ASN A 58 9.71 -11.74 10.92
CA ASN A 58 9.98 -10.38 11.35
C ASN A 58 10.70 -9.62 10.21
N SER A 59 10.19 -8.43 9.85
CA SER A 59 10.81 -7.59 8.81
C SER A 59 12.27 -7.26 9.10
N LEU A 60 12.69 -7.13 10.37
CA LEU A 60 14.10 -6.93 10.73
C LEU A 60 14.97 -8.13 10.40
N ASP A 61 14.43 -9.34 10.47
CA ASP A 61 15.15 -10.57 10.15
C ASP A 61 15.27 -10.75 8.64
N VAL A 62 14.18 -10.51 7.92
CA VAL A 62 14.14 -10.60 6.46
C VAL A 62 15.06 -9.54 5.81
N TRP A 63 15.20 -8.35 6.40
CA TRP A 63 16.06 -7.26 5.91
C TRP A 63 17.50 -7.28 6.47
N ARG A 64 17.94 -8.35 7.16
CA ARG A 64 19.32 -8.43 7.69
C ARG A 64 20.37 -8.28 6.60
N LYS A 65 21.49 -7.62 6.95
CA LYS A 65 22.65 -7.39 6.06
C LYS A 65 23.80 -8.38 6.28
N ASN A 66 23.76 -9.18 7.33
CA ASN A 66 24.84 -10.10 7.73
C ASN A 66 24.85 -11.42 6.94
N GLY A 67 24.28 -11.45 5.73
CA GLY A 67 24.15 -12.66 4.92
C GLY A 67 22.98 -13.59 5.28
N LEU A 68 22.28 -13.35 6.39
CA LEU A 68 21.13 -14.17 6.82
C LEU A 68 19.76 -13.62 6.39
N GLY A 69 19.73 -12.41 5.82
CA GLY A 69 18.52 -11.80 5.27
C GLY A 69 18.32 -12.15 3.80
N ILE A 70 17.14 -11.85 3.27
CA ILE A 70 16.83 -12.04 1.85
C ILE A 70 17.16 -10.73 1.12
N GLU A 71 18.24 -10.78 0.33
CA GLU A 71 18.87 -9.59 -0.24
C GLU A 71 17.95 -8.75 -1.15
N ILE A 72 17.11 -9.38 -1.96
CA ILE A 72 16.27 -8.67 -2.91
C ILE A 72 15.38 -7.61 -2.25
N PHE A 73 14.90 -7.88 -1.03
CA PHE A 73 13.99 -6.98 -0.33
C PHE A 73 14.63 -5.63 0.04
N ARG A 74 15.88 -5.64 0.51
CA ARG A 74 16.61 -4.41 0.87
C ARG A 74 17.08 -3.63 -0.36
N LEU A 75 17.21 -4.30 -1.51
CA LEU A 75 17.52 -3.67 -2.79
C LEU A 75 16.30 -2.96 -3.38
N ILE A 76 15.08 -3.49 -3.13
CA ILE A 76 13.83 -2.83 -3.55
C ILE A 76 13.52 -1.61 -2.68
N MET A 77 13.47 -1.76 -1.36
CA MET A 77 13.32 -0.61 -0.45
C MET A 77 13.91 -0.89 0.94
N GLY A 78 14.31 0.17 1.64
CA GLY A 78 14.77 0.06 3.02
C GLY A 78 13.66 -0.33 4.00
N VAL A 79 13.98 -1.10 5.04
CA VAL A 79 13.01 -1.61 6.05
C VAL A 79 12.21 -0.49 6.74
N ASN A 80 12.83 0.67 6.97
CA ASN A 80 12.14 1.81 7.59
C ASN A 80 11.08 2.40 6.65
N ARG A 81 11.36 2.45 5.35
CA ARG A 81 10.39 2.92 4.35
C ARG A 81 9.25 1.93 4.18
N LEU A 82 9.55 0.62 4.16
CA LEU A 82 8.52 -0.42 4.16
C LEU A 82 7.57 -0.27 5.35
N LYS A 83 8.12 -0.19 6.57
CA LYS A 83 7.32 -0.02 7.79
C LYS A 83 6.50 1.27 7.76
N PHE A 84 7.09 2.36 7.28
CA PHE A 84 6.38 3.63 7.13
C PHE A 84 5.19 3.51 6.17
N LEU A 85 5.38 2.91 4.99
CA LEU A 85 4.29 2.70 4.03
C LEU A 85 3.22 1.76 4.60
N GLN A 86 3.61 0.66 5.24
CA GLN A 86 2.68 -0.29 5.85
C GLN A 86 1.77 0.35 6.92
N GLN A 87 2.29 1.33 7.69
CA GLN A 87 1.50 2.06 8.69
C GLN A 87 0.57 3.12 8.08
N ASN A 88 0.92 3.65 6.91
CA ASN A 88 0.27 4.82 6.33
C ASN A 88 -0.55 4.53 5.07
N ILE A 89 -0.48 3.33 4.51
CA ILE A 89 -1.28 2.92 3.35
C ILE A 89 -2.77 3.14 3.63
N ARG A 90 -3.50 3.70 2.66
CA ARG A 90 -4.94 3.95 2.74
C ARG A 90 -5.65 3.46 1.48
N PHE A 91 -6.92 3.13 1.66
CA PHE A 91 -7.82 2.59 0.63
C PHE A 91 -9.10 3.43 0.49
N GLU A 92 -9.14 4.59 1.14
CA GLU A 92 -10.19 5.59 1.02
C GLU A 92 -9.61 7.00 1.20
N ASP A 93 -10.27 7.99 0.62
CA ASP A 93 -9.99 9.39 0.92
C ASP A 93 -10.53 9.76 2.31
N THR A 94 -9.62 9.88 3.27
CA THR A 94 -9.96 10.28 4.64
C THR A 94 -10.34 11.76 4.77
N SER A 95 -10.10 12.57 3.75
CA SER A 95 -10.43 14.00 3.72
C SER A 95 -11.82 14.31 3.16
N ASP A 96 -12.51 13.30 2.61
CA ASP A 96 -13.81 13.47 2.00
C ASP A 96 -14.89 13.90 3.04
N PRO A 97 -15.60 15.02 2.82
CA PRO A 97 -16.62 15.52 3.73
C PRO A 97 -17.79 14.54 3.93
N ASN A 98 -18.08 13.69 2.95
CA ASN A 98 -19.17 12.71 3.00
C ASN A 98 -18.75 11.39 3.68
N ARG A 99 -17.52 11.30 4.19
CA ARG A 99 -17.01 10.09 4.87
C ARG A 99 -17.89 9.65 6.04
N ALA A 100 -18.42 10.59 6.82
CA ALA A 100 -19.29 10.27 7.95
C ALA A 100 -20.59 9.57 7.50
N GLN A 101 -21.21 10.09 6.44
CA GLN A 101 -22.42 9.51 5.85
C GLN A 101 -22.13 8.12 5.27
N ARG A 102 -21.05 7.95 4.50
CA ARG A 102 -20.68 6.63 3.95
C ARG A 102 -20.40 5.60 5.04
N LYS A 103 -19.78 6.01 6.14
CA LYS A 103 -19.53 5.13 7.28
C LYS A 103 -20.82 4.62 7.92
N GLU A 104 -21.88 5.43 7.92
CA GLU A 104 -23.19 5.04 8.44
C GLU A 104 -23.93 4.08 7.50
N THR A 105 -23.82 4.29 6.19
CA THR A 105 -24.61 3.54 5.20
C THR A 105 -23.90 2.31 4.61
N ASP A 106 -22.57 2.30 4.53
CA ASP A 106 -21.78 1.23 3.95
C ASP A 106 -20.71 0.70 4.92
N LYS A 107 -20.85 -0.56 5.32
CA LYS A 107 -19.89 -1.22 6.23
C LYS A 107 -18.50 -1.42 5.60
N LEU A 108 -18.39 -1.39 4.27
CA LEU A 108 -17.12 -1.52 3.54
C LEU A 108 -16.57 -0.19 3.05
N TYR A 109 -17.10 0.95 3.51
CA TYR A 109 -16.75 2.28 2.97
C TYR A 109 -15.23 2.53 2.86
N CYS A 110 -14.44 2.02 3.81
CA CYS A 110 -12.98 2.17 3.84
C CYS A 110 -12.23 1.53 2.66
N VAL A 111 -12.85 0.59 1.95
CA VAL A 111 -12.22 -0.17 0.84
C VAL A 111 -13.13 -0.27 -0.39
N ARG A 112 -14.36 0.26 -0.29
CA ARG A 112 -15.44 0.17 -1.26
C ARG A 112 -14.99 0.51 -2.68
N ASP A 113 -14.38 1.67 -2.82
CA ASP A 113 -13.96 2.21 -4.11
C ASP A 113 -12.92 1.31 -4.79
N LEU A 114 -11.89 0.87 -4.06
CA LEU A 114 -10.89 -0.08 -4.59
C LEU A 114 -11.52 -1.43 -4.95
N PHE A 115 -12.39 -1.94 -4.08
CA PHE A 115 -13.04 -3.23 -4.27
C PHE A 115 -13.89 -3.23 -5.55
N GLU A 116 -14.73 -2.20 -5.75
CA GLU A 116 -15.58 -2.08 -6.93
C GLU A 116 -14.74 -1.87 -8.19
N THR A 117 -13.70 -1.04 -8.12
CA THR A 117 -12.76 -0.85 -9.24
C THR A 117 -12.14 -2.18 -9.67
N PHE A 118 -11.68 -2.99 -8.69
CA PHE A 118 -11.10 -4.29 -8.96
C PHE A 118 -12.11 -5.31 -9.49
N VAL A 119 -13.30 -5.41 -8.88
CA VAL A 119 -14.36 -6.35 -9.30
C VAL A 119 -14.84 -6.02 -10.71
N ASN A 120 -15.10 -4.74 -11.00
CA ASN A 120 -15.50 -4.31 -12.33
C ASN A 120 -14.42 -4.65 -13.37
N TYR A 121 -13.15 -4.42 -13.04
CA TYR A 121 -12.04 -4.83 -13.90
C TYR A 121 -12.02 -6.34 -14.17
N CYS A 122 -12.29 -7.19 -13.17
CA CYS A 122 -12.38 -8.63 -13.37
C CYS A 122 -13.54 -9.01 -14.30
N ILE A 123 -14.73 -8.42 -14.10
CA ILE A 123 -15.93 -8.69 -14.91
C ILE A 123 -15.70 -8.30 -16.37
N THR A 124 -15.09 -7.14 -16.63
CA THR A 124 -14.89 -6.64 -18.00
C THR A 124 -13.81 -7.38 -18.77
N ASN A 125 -12.86 -8.02 -18.07
CA ASN A 125 -11.69 -8.67 -18.69
C ASN A 125 -11.77 -10.20 -18.68
N TYR A 126 -12.89 -10.77 -18.25
CA TYR A 126 -13.12 -12.21 -18.27
C TYR A 126 -14.51 -12.50 -18.84
N SER A 127 -14.56 -13.27 -19.92
CA SER A 127 -15.78 -13.83 -20.48
C SER A 127 -15.87 -15.31 -20.16
N HIS A 128 -16.99 -15.76 -19.61
CA HIS A 128 -17.29 -17.19 -19.57
C HIS A 128 -17.58 -17.67 -21.00
N CYS A 129 -16.89 -18.73 -21.43
CA CYS A 129 -17.23 -19.46 -22.65
C CYS A 129 -18.47 -20.34 -22.43
#